data_AF-A0A971CM43-F1
#
_entry.id   AF-A0A971CM43-F1
#
_cell.length_a   1.000
_cell.length_b   1.000
_cell.length_c   1.000
_cell.angle_alpha   90.00
_cell.angle_beta   90.00
_cell.angle_gamma   90.00
#
_symmetry.space_group_name_H-M   'P 1'
#
loop_
_entity.id
_entity.type
_entity.pdbx_description
1 polymer ?
#
loop_
_entity_poly.entity_id
_entity_poly.type
_entity_poly.pdbx_seq_one_letter_code
_entity_poly.pdbx_strand_id
1 'polypeptide(L)'
;MPTSANKEDHVSMGMTAALKLRSIVDNLEMVLAGEILAACQAMEFRKPLQPGAGTKRAFSLVREHDRMISPDLSIISGLIRRNCFADLLRRKSG
;
A
#
# COMPACT_ATOMS: atom_id res chain seq x y z
N MET A 1 31.68 -8.73 -7.95
CA MET A 1 32.93 -9.44 -8.26
C MET A 1 33.31 -9.05 -9.68
N PRO A 2 34.46 -8.39 -9.91
CA PRO A 2 34.77 -7.89 -11.24
C PRO A 2 35.18 -9.07 -12.12
N THR A 3 34.36 -9.35 -13.12
CA THR A 3 34.73 -10.18 -14.27
C THR A 3 35.27 -9.22 -15.32
N SER A 4 36.53 -9.40 -15.74
CA SER A 4 37.18 -8.68 -16.87
C SER A 4 37.99 -7.41 -16.51
N ALA A 5 39.17 -7.63 -15.94
CA ALA A 5 40.40 -6.82 -16.11
C ALA A 5 40.20 -5.31 -16.38
N ASN A 6 39.55 -4.60 -15.46
CA ASN A 6 39.52 -3.15 -15.37
C ASN A 6 39.00 -2.39 -16.62
N LYS A 7 38.22 -3.03 -17.50
CA LYS A 7 37.62 -2.40 -18.70
C LYS A 7 36.14 -2.05 -18.58
N GLU A 8 35.49 -2.53 -17.53
CA GLU A 8 34.09 -2.23 -17.19
C GLU A 8 34.01 -1.74 -15.75
N ASP A 9 34.77 -0.69 -15.39
CA ASP A 9 34.85 -0.22 -14.00
C ASP A 9 33.56 0.49 -13.53
N HIS A 10 32.66 0.84 -14.46
CA HIS A 10 31.35 1.43 -14.19
C HIS A 10 30.22 0.54 -14.71
N VAL A 11 29.93 -0.56 -14.02
CA VAL A 11 28.68 -1.29 -14.21
C VAL A 11 27.57 -0.62 -13.40
N SER A 12 26.44 -0.32 -14.05
CA SER A 12 25.32 0.41 -13.44
C SER A 12 24.64 -0.32 -12.28
N MET A 13 24.95 -1.62 -12.08
CA MET A 13 24.26 -2.51 -11.14
C MET A 13 22.73 -2.45 -11.29
N GLY A 14 22.23 -2.08 -12.48
CA GLY A 14 20.84 -1.70 -12.71
C GLY A 14 19.83 -2.80 -12.38
N MET A 15 20.18 -4.06 -12.68
CA MET A 15 19.33 -5.22 -12.32
C MET A 15 19.21 -5.38 -10.80
N THR A 16 20.33 -5.26 -10.07
CA THR A 16 20.34 -5.32 -8.60
C THR A 16 19.53 -4.18 -7.99
N ALA A 17 19.66 -2.97 -8.53
CA ALA A 17 18.86 -1.82 -8.11
C ALA A 17 17.36 -2.04 -8.35
N ALA A 18 16.98 -2.60 -9.51
CA ALA A 18 15.58 -2.92 -9.82
C ALA A 18 14.99 -3.98 -8.89
N LEU A 19 15.75 -5.04 -8.57
CA LEU A 19 15.34 -6.06 -7.60
C LEU A 19 15.14 -5.47 -6.20
N LYS A 20 16.06 -4.62 -5.74
CA LYS A 20 15.94 -3.93 -4.45
C LYS A 20 14.71 -3.01 -4.43
N LEU A 21 14.46 -2.26 -5.51
CA LEU A 21 13.29 -1.39 -5.62
C LEU A 21 12.00 -2.20 -5.51
N ARG A 22 11.92 -3.37 -6.17
CA ARG A 22 10.76 -4.27 -6.07
C ARG A 22 10.47 -4.62 -4.61
N SER A 23 11.47 -5.07 -3.86
CA SER A 23 11.32 -5.41 -2.45
C SER A 23 10.93 -4.21 -1.57
N ILE A 24 11.45 -3.02 -1.88
CA ILE A 24 11.05 -1.79 -1.17
C ILE A 24 9.58 -1.47 -1.41
N VAL A 25 9.09 -1.61 -2.65
CA VAL A 25 7.67 -1.40 -2.98
C VAL A 25 6.79 -2.41 -2.26
N ASP A 26 7.17 -3.70 -2.24
CA ASP A 26 6.42 -4.74 -1.51
C ASP A 26 6.32 -4.42 -0.01
N ASN A 27 7.40 -3.94 0.60
CA ASN A 27 7.41 -3.52 2.01
C ASN A 27 6.55 -2.28 2.26
N LEU A 28 6.59 -1.29 1.35
CA LEU A 28 5.80 -0.07 1.47
C LEU A 28 4.30 -0.37 1.44
N GLU A 29 3.85 -1.28 0.59
CA GLU A 29 2.45 -1.72 0.55
C GLU A 29 1.99 -2.31 1.90
N MET A 30 2.85 -3.05 2.59
CA MET A 30 2.56 -3.58 3.93
C MET A 30 2.49 -2.50 5.01
N VAL A 31 3.39 -1.51 4.97
CA VAL A 31 3.36 -0.37 5.91
C VAL A 31 2.06 0.42 5.75
N LEU A 32 1.72 0.76 4.50
CA LEU A 32 0.47 1.47 4.18
C LEU A 32 -0.77 0.67 4.59
N ALA A 33 -0.74 -0.66 4.45
CA ALA A 33 -1.82 -1.52 4.92
C ALA A 33 -2.05 -1.39 6.44
N GLY A 34 -0.96 -1.36 7.22
CA GLY A 34 -1.02 -1.15 8.67
C GLY A 34 -1.56 0.22 9.05
N GLU A 35 -1.16 1.27 8.35
CA GLU A 35 -1.68 2.62 8.58
C GLU A 35 -3.18 2.72 8.29
N ILE A 36 -3.63 2.12 7.18
CA ILE A 36 -5.07 2.09 6.82
C ILE A 36 -5.88 1.37 7.89
N LEU A 37 -5.37 0.26 8.42
CA LEU A 37 -6.01 -0.48 9.52
C LEU A 37 -6.13 0.37 10.78
N ALA A 38 -5.02 0.96 11.21
CA ALA A 38 -4.99 1.82 12.37
C ALA A 38 -5.95 3.01 12.20
N ALA A 39 -6.00 3.63 11.03
CA ALA A 39 -6.93 4.71 10.72
C ALA A 39 -8.40 4.24 10.76
N CYS A 40 -8.71 3.06 10.23
CA CYS A 40 -10.05 2.49 10.29
C CYS A 40 -10.50 2.23 11.73
N GLN A 41 -9.60 1.70 12.56
CA GLN A 41 -9.88 1.47 13.98
C GLN A 41 -10.02 2.79 14.75
N ALA A 42 -9.16 3.78 14.48
CA ALA A 42 -9.26 5.10 15.09
C ALA A 42 -10.58 5.81 14.76
N MET A 43 -11.14 5.60 13.56
CA MET A 43 -12.45 6.14 13.19
C MET A 43 -13.59 5.53 14.00
N GLU A 44 -13.52 4.25 14.35
CA GLU A 44 -14.51 3.63 15.25
C GLU A 44 -14.52 4.28 16.62
N PHE A 45 -13.34 4.53 17.18
CA PHE A 45 -13.21 5.20 18.48
C PHE A 45 -13.64 6.67 18.46
N ARG A 46 -13.75 7.28 17.28
CA ARG A 46 -14.19 8.67 17.11
C ARG A 46 -15.69 8.81 16.84
N LYS A 47 -16.48 7.73 16.83
CA LYS A 47 -17.94 7.81 16.70
C LYS A 47 -18.54 8.74 17.77
N PRO A 48 -19.50 9.62 17.43
CA PRO A 48 -20.28 9.64 16.18
C PRO A 48 -19.69 10.54 15.07
N LEU A 49 -18.46 11.05 15.20
CA LEU A 49 -17.85 11.91 14.17
C LEU A 49 -17.74 11.18 12.83
N GLN A 50 -18.24 11.80 11.76
CA GLN A 50 -18.21 11.18 10.43
C GLN A 50 -17.01 11.65 9.61
N PRO A 51 -16.31 10.72 8.91
CA PRO A 51 -15.23 11.07 8.02
C PRO A 51 -15.74 11.74 6.73
N GLY A 52 -14.86 12.48 6.04
CA GLY A 52 -15.16 13.04 4.73
C GLY A 52 -15.44 11.97 3.67
N ALA A 53 -16.08 12.35 2.55
CA ALA A 53 -16.60 11.40 1.56
C ALA A 53 -15.57 10.38 1.02
N GLY A 54 -14.32 10.81 0.74
CA GLY A 54 -13.27 9.91 0.25
C GLY A 54 -12.85 8.89 1.31
N THR A 55 -12.58 9.36 2.52
CA THR A 55 -12.23 8.54 3.68
C THR A 55 -13.36 7.58 4.05
N LYS A 56 -14.62 8.01 3.98
CA LYS A 56 -15.79 7.15 4.23
C LYS A 56 -15.83 5.97 3.25
N ARG A 57 -15.57 6.20 1.96
CA ARG A 57 -15.50 5.13 0.96
C ARG A 57 -14.34 4.16 1.20
N ALA A 58 -13.15 4.70 1.51
CA ALA A 58 -12.00 3.86 1.84
C ALA A 58 -12.27 3.00 3.08
N PHE A 59 -12.89 3.57 4.11
CA PHE A 59 -13.32 2.86 5.31
C PHE A 59 -14.31 1.73 4.99
N SER A 60 -15.33 2.02 4.18
CA SER A 60 -16.29 1.00 3.73
C SER A 60 -15.62 -0.14 2.97
N LEU A 61 -14.72 0.17 2.04
CA LEU A 61 -13.97 -0.84 1.28
C LEU A 61 -13.18 -1.78 2.21
N VAL A 62 -12.52 -1.22 3.22
CA VAL A 62 -11.79 -2.02 4.22
C VAL A 62 -12.76 -2.91 5.02
N ARG A 63 -13.89 -2.35 5.46
CA ARG A 63 -14.91 -3.09 6.25
C ARG A 63 -15.63 -4.19 5.46
N GLU A 64 -15.73 -4.08 4.14
CA GLU A 64 -16.28 -5.17 3.30
C GLU A 64 -15.44 -6.45 3.39
N HIS A 65 -14.13 -6.32 3.65
CA HIS A 65 -13.17 -7.42 3.73
C HIS A 65 -12.90 -7.88 5.19
N ASP A 66 -13.56 -7.26 6.16
CA ASP A 66 -13.41 -7.46 7.61
C ASP A 66 -14.43 -8.47 8.16
N ARG A 67 -14.60 -9.61 7.49
CA ARG A 67 -15.56 -10.67 7.91
C ARG A 67 -15.00 -11.67 8.91
N MET A 68 -13.72 -11.58 9.25
CA MET A 68 -13.05 -12.42 10.24
C MET A 68 -12.23 -11.53 11.16
N ILE A 69 -12.17 -11.89 12.44
CA ILE A 69 -11.55 -11.16 13.55
C ILE A 69 -10.23 -10.50 13.10
N SER A 70 -10.26 -9.17 12.93
CA SER A 70 -9.18 -8.31 12.42
C SER A 70 -8.87 -8.46 10.93
N PRO A 71 -8.81 -7.36 10.16
CA PRO A 71 -8.40 -7.44 8.76
C PRO A 71 -6.95 -7.89 8.65
N ASP A 72 -6.70 -8.82 7.73
CA ASP A 72 -5.36 -9.26 7.41
C ASP A 72 -4.64 -8.16 6.60
N LEU A 73 -3.42 -7.78 7.04
CA LEU A 73 -2.54 -6.86 6.34
C LEU A 73 -2.32 -7.27 4.88
N SER A 74 -2.29 -8.57 4.60
CA SER A 74 -2.12 -9.12 3.26
C SER A 74 -3.26 -8.72 2.32
N ILE A 75 -4.50 -8.68 2.84
CA ILE A 75 -5.69 -8.29 2.06
C ILE A 75 -5.59 -6.82 1.68
N ILE A 76 -5.29 -5.95 2.64
CA ILE A 76 -5.22 -4.50 2.39
C ILE A 76 -4.03 -4.16 1.50
N SER A 77 -2.88 -4.79 1.70
CA SER A 77 -1.74 -4.71 0.77
C SER A 77 -2.16 -5.10 -0.66
N GLY A 78 -2.93 -6.19 -0.80
CA GLY A 78 -3.52 -6.58 -2.08
C GLY A 78 -4.44 -5.52 -2.71
N LEU A 79 -5.25 -4.82 -1.90
CA LEU A 79 -6.09 -3.72 -2.37
C LEU A 79 -5.28 -2.50 -2.82
N ILE A 80 -4.16 -2.20 -2.14
CA ILE A 80 -3.22 -1.14 -2.54
C ILE A 80 -2.59 -1.49 -3.89
N ARG A 81 -2.07 -2.72 -4.03
CA ARG A 81 -1.43 -3.20 -5.27
C ARG A 81 -2.38 -3.15 -6.47
N ARG A 82 -3.67 -3.39 -6.24
CA ARG A 82 -4.74 -3.31 -7.26
C ARG A 82 -5.22 -1.88 -7.54
N ASN A 83 -4.60 -0.85 -6.95
CA ASN A 83 -5.00 0.56 -7.06
C ASN A 83 -6.44 0.87 -6.61
N CYS A 84 -7.07 0.00 -5.82
CA CYS A 84 -8.48 0.16 -5.43
C CYS A 84 -8.75 1.50 -4.72
N PHE A 85 -7.82 1.95 -3.86
CA PHE A 85 -7.94 3.23 -3.16
C PHE A 85 -7.77 4.44 -4.10
N ALA A 86 -6.85 4.36 -5.07
CA ALA A 86 -6.65 5.43 -6.04
C ALA A 86 -7.88 5.60 -6.94
N ASP A 87 -8.49 4.50 -7.37
CA ASP A 87 -9.70 4.51 -8.20
C ASP A 87 -10.91 5.08 -7.45
N LEU A 88 -11.03 4.79 -6.14
CA LEU A 88 -12.05 5.37 -5.28
C LEU A 88 -11.95 6.90 -5.16
N LEU A 89 -10.74 7.46 -5.27
CA LEU A 89 -10.52 8.90 -5.19
C LEU A 89 -10.76 9.59 -6.53
N ARG A 90 -10.37 8.96 -7.66
CA ARG A 90 -10.54 9.50 -9.02
C ARG A 90 -11.99 9.66 -9.44
N ARG A 91 -12.90 8.80 -8.95
CA ARG A 91 -14.35 8.89 -9.24
C ARG A 91 -15.03 10.16 -8.69
N LYS A 92 -14.30 11.05 -8.00
CA LYS A 92 -14.83 12.30 -7.42
C LYS A 92 -14.59 13.55 -8.30
N SER A 93 -13.93 13.41 -9.46
CA SER A 93 -13.63 14.54 -10.36
C SER A 93 -14.70 14.80 -11.44
N GLY A 94 -15.95 14.40 -11.18
CA GLY A 94 -17.12 14.71 -12.01
C GLY A 94 -18.13 15.52 -11.23
#